data_AF-A0A1X2GMQ1-F1
#
_entry.id   AF-A0A1X2GMQ1-F1
#
_cell.length_a   1.000
_cell.length_b   1.000
_cell.length_c   1.000
_cell.angle_alpha   90.00
_cell.angle_beta   90.00
_cell.angle_gamma   90.00
#
_symmetry.space_group_name_H-M   'P 1'
#
loop_
_entity.id
_entity.type
_entity.pdbx_description
1 polymer ?
#
loop_
_entity_poly.entity_id
_entity_poly.type
_entity_poly.pdbx_seq_one_letter_code
_entity_poly.pdbx_strand_id
1 'polypeptide(L)'
;MEDQTRLALEKLLSVPLTTEEKGAEAHYRDALQHICRQLILDYDIAIASSEPQQPPRIFNMVEVEAYFKTSEQHHHVDPYTHAHPIQFKSGLWYFHHAGLHGFRGGTRKGMDVTIGNPESGAAGGILIRTLRDDKEGKLIHGPSLVVDAILEQLGHTQIKELVVSRFDDTKTKGVCWDKDSGITLVPKPKKSPSPTIVTESKDDTTLGTPRIGLSLKRKTTTTAFDQQLDYLTRPYRMIVWPYGRFAKGLPYTIVGLFSEGIPEYISFVNKGRLDCFKSEYELGMRRSAQVLKECARGNLDILQGTTGMRVRILSAALQHQRQIKGDPAPKQTGPFSLLTHYSLK
;
A
#
# COMPACT_ATOMS: atom_id res chain seq x y z
N MET A 1 22.47 -19.01 0.62
CA MET A 1 21.29 -18.43 1.28
C MET A 1 20.93 -17.09 0.65
N GLU A 2 21.91 -16.19 0.44
CA GLU A 2 21.69 -14.91 -0.26
C GLU A 2 21.08 -15.06 -1.66
N ASP A 3 21.56 -16.01 -2.47
CA ASP A 3 20.99 -16.27 -3.80
C ASP A 3 19.52 -16.74 -3.77
N GLN A 4 19.11 -17.51 -2.75
CA GLN A 4 17.73 -17.97 -2.64
C GLN A 4 16.78 -16.84 -2.26
N THR A 5 17.20 -15.99 -1.32
CA THR A 5 16.44 -14.78 -0.94
C THR A 5 16.27 -13.85 -2.13
N ARG A 6 17.35 -13.63 -2.89
CA ARG A 6 17.34 -12.84 -4.12
C ARG A 6 16.33 -13.39 -5.12
N LEU A 7 16.44 -14.66 -5.50
CA LEU A 7 15.54 -15.27 -6.49
C LEU A 7 14.06 -15.22 -6.04
N ALA A 8 13.81 -15.40 -4.74
CA ALA A 8 12.47 -15.28 -4.18
C ALA A 8 11.92 -13.85 -4.31
N LEU A 9 12.74 -12.83 -4.01
CA LEU A 9 12.34 -11.42 -4.14
C LEU A 9 12.19 -10.98 -5.60
N GLU A 10 13.10 -11.40 -6.49
CA GLU A 10 12.98 -11.14 -7.95
C GLU A 10 11.66 -11.71 -8.49
N LYS A 11 11.31 -12.93 -8.09
CA LYS A 11 10.02 -13.54 -8.45
C LYS A 11 8.84 -12.80 -7.83
N LEU A 12 8.92 -12.47 -6.53
CA LEU A 12 7.84 -11.80 -5.81
C LEU A 12 7.54 -10.41 -6.37
N LEU A 13 8.57 -9.64 -6.71
CA LEU A 13 8.44 -8.26 -7.19
C LEU A 13 8.16 -8.18 -8.70
N SER A 14 7.93 -9.32 -9.36
CA SER A 14 7.50 -9.39 -10.76
C SER A 14 5.99 -9.50 -10.84
N VAL A 15 5.32 -8.41 -11.28
CA VAL A 15 3.86 -8.41 -11.43
C VAL A 15 3.47 -9.16 -12.70
N PRO A 16 2.68 -10.25 -12.63
CA PRO A 16 2.19 -10.91 -13.83
C PRO A 16 1.27 -9.97 -14.61
N LEU A 17 1.51 -9.82 -15.90
CA LEU A 17 0.69 -8.99 -16.78
C LEU A 17 -0.36 -9.84 -17.49
N THR A 18 -1.49 -9.22 -17.81
CA THR A 18 -2.53 -9.83 -18.66
C THR A 18 -2.81 -8.93 -19.85
N THR A 19 -3.25 -9.52 -20.97
CA THR A 19 -3.77 -8.79 -22.13
C THR A 19 -5.29 -8.96 -22.26
N GLU A 20 -5.90 -9.74 -21.37
CA GLU A 20 -7.34 -9.94 -21.29
C GLU A 20 -7.96 -8.78 -20.51
N GLU A 21 -8.81 -8.00 -21.16
CA GLU A 21 -9.52 -6.89 -20.52
C GLU A 21 -10.50 -7.42 -19.45
N LYS A 22 -11.26 -8.47 -19.81
CA LYS A 22 -12.21 -9.11 -18.91
C LYS A 22 -11.45 -9.79 -17.77
N GLY A 23 -11.64 -9.28 -16.55
CA GLY A 23 -11.00 -9.82 -15.35
C GLY A 23 -9.64 -9.19 -15.03
N ALA A 24 -9.12 -8.27 -15.85
CA ALA A 24 -7.86 -7.58 -15.58
C ALA A 24 -7.81 -6.94 -14.18
N GLU A 25 -8.88 -6.28 -13.77
CA GLU A 25 -8.94 -5.67 -12.44
C GLU A 25 -8.75 -6.68 -11.31
N ALA A 26 -9.46 -7.81 -11.38
CA ALA A 26 -9.34 -8.87 -10.37
C ALA A 26 -7.92 -9.45 -10.38
N HIS A 27 -7.40 -9.76 -11.58
CA HIS A 27 -6.03 -10.24 -11.78
C HIS A 27 -4.99 -9.35 -11.09
N TYR A 28 -5.00 -8.04 -11.37
CA TYR A 28 -4.03 -7.13 -10.76
C TYR A 28 -4.30 -6.86 -9.28
N ARG A 29 -5.56 -6.86 -8.84
CA ARG A 29 -5.88 -6.76 -7.42
C ARG A 29 -5.26 -7.93 -6.66
N ASP A 30 -5.48 -9.14 -7.12
CA ASP A 30 -5.04 -10.35 -6.44
C ASP A 30 -3.49 -10.44 -6.48
N ALA A 31 -2.87 -10.10 -7.62
CA ALA A 31 -1.42 -10.03 -7.75
C ALA A 31 -0.79 -8.99 -6.80
N LEU A 32 -1.26 -7.74 -6.80
CA LEU A 32 -0.69 -6.69 -5.97
C LEU A 32 -0.94 -6.94 -4.47
N GLN A 33 -2.10 -7.50 -4.11
CA GLN A 33 -2.37 -7.89 -2.74
C GLN A 33 -1.46 -9.04 -2.29
N HIS A 34 -1.23 -10.04 -3.14
CA HIS A 34 -0.29 -11.13 -2.86
C HIS A 34 1.12 -10.58 -2.59
N ILE A 35 1.62 -9.70 -3.46
CA ILE A 35 2.94 -9.08 -3.31
C ILE A 35 3.04 -8.31 -1.99
N CYS A 36 2.09 -7.42 -1.72
CA CYS A 36 2.06 -6.64 -0.48
C CYS A 36 1.97 -7.54 0.77
N ARG A 37 1.15 -8.60 0.73
CA ARG A 37 0.98 -9.53 1.84
C ARG A 37 2.27 -10.30 2.12
N GLN A 38 2.89 -10.88 1.10
CA GLN A 38 4.15 -11.62 1.25
C GLN A 38 5.28 -10.69 1.72
N LEU A 39 5.40 -9.48 1.17
CA LEU A 39 6.37 -8.49 1.66
C LEU A 39 6.22 -8.24 3.15
N ILE A 40 5.00 -7.95 3.62
CA ILE A 40 4.75 -7.63 5.03
C ILE A 40 4.95 -8.84 5.97
N LEU A 41 4.49 -10.03 5.56
CA LEU A 41 4.48 -11.20 6.43
C LEU A 41 5.81 -11.95 6.43
N ASP A 42 6.49 -12.01 5.29
CA ASP A 42 7.65 -12.88 5.10
C ASP A 42 8.98 -12.15 5.07
N TYR A 43 8.98 -10.81 5.00
CA TYR A 43 10.19 -9.99 4.99
C TYR A 43 10.16 -8.88 6.05
N ASP A 44 11.33 -8.61 6.61
CA ASP A 44 11.64 -7.42 7.41
C ASP A 44 12.58 -6.49 6.61
N ILE A 45 12.66 -5.23 7.03
CA ILE A 45 13.66 -4.28 6.53
C ILE A 45 14.82 -4.23 7.53
N ALA A 46 16.00 -4.66 7.09
CA ALA A 46 17.25 -4.46 7.80
C ALA A 46 17.89 -3.13 7.36
N ILE A 47 18.20 -2.26 8.31
CA ILE A 47 18.89 -0.98 8.06
C ILE A 47 20.23 -1.02 8.77
N ALA A 48 21.31 -0.86 8.01
CA ALA A 48 22.67 -0.80 8.55
C ALA A 48 22.82 0.35 9.56
N SER A 49 23.74 0.22 10.51
CA SER A 49 24.10 1.33 11.39
C SER A 49 25.07 2.29 10.69
N SER A 50 25.03 3.55 11.08
CA SER A 50 26.08 4.52 10.76
C SER A 50 27.43 4.13 11.38
N GLU A 51 27.42 3.33 12.45
CA GLU A 51 28.61 2.74 13.07
C GLU A 51 28.85 1.32 12.52
N PRO A 52 29.93 1.07 11.74
CA PRO A 52 30.14 -0.21 11.06
C PRO A 52 30.22 -1.45 11.98
N GLN A 53 30.53 -1.26 13.26
CA GLN A 53 30.64 -2.35 14.23
C GLN A 53 29.29 -2.77 14.81
N GLN A 54 28.24 -1.96 14.64
CA GLN A 54 26.92 -2.28 15.16
C GLN A 54 26.13 -3.13 14.15
N PRO A 55 25.36 -4.12 14.63
CA PRO A 55 24.51 -4.92 13.76
C PRO A 55 23.40 -4.06 13.14
N PRO A 56 22.86 -4.45 11.97
CA PRO A 56 21.73 -3.76 11.38
C PRO A 56 20.50 -3.83 12.30
N ARG A 57 19.71 -2.76 12.31
CA ARG A 57 18.43 -2.71 13.01
C ARG A 57 17.35 -3.29 12.11
N ILE A 58 16.52 -4.18 12.66
CA ILE A 58 15.49 -4.92 11.92
C ILE A 58 14.13 -4.32 12.22
N PHE A 59 13.38 -4.00 11.17
CA PHE A 59 12.06 -3.38 11.25
C PHE A 59 11.02 -4.25 10.56
N ASN A 60 9.91 -4.48 11.25
CA ASN A 60 8.74 -5.16 10.71
C ASN A 60 7.92 -4.18 9.88
N MET A 61 7.62 -4.55 8.63
CA MET A 61 6.64 -3.80 7.84
C MET A 61 5.24 -4.06 8.38
N VAL A 62 4.45 -3.00 8.51
CA VAL A 62 3.08 -3.06 9.07
C VAL A 62 2.05 -2.46 8.13
N GLU A 63 2.48 -1.57 7.24
CA GLU A 63 1.62 -0.95 6.24
C GLU A 63 2.41 -0.65 4.97
N VAL A 64 1.87 -1.07 3.82
CA VAL A 64 2.40 -0.75 2.49
C VAL A 64 1.29 -0.35 1.53
N GLU A 65 1.63 0.40 0.48
CA GLU A 65 0.72 0.81 -0.60
C GLU A 65 1.31 0.50 -1.97
N ALA A 66 0.55 -0.19 -2.82
CA ALA A 66 0.92 -0.45 -4.20
C ALA A 66 0.51 0.69 -5.14
N TYR A 67 1.45 1.15 -5.96
CA TYR A 67 1.21 2.00 -7.11
C TYR A 67 1.80 1.28 -8.31
N PHE A 68 0.94 0.91 -9.25
CA PHE A 68 1.35 0.15 -10.42
C PHE A 68 0.60 0.68 -11.63
N LYS A 69 1.25 0.73 -12.79
CA LYS A 69 0.59 1.03 -14.05
C LYS A 69 1.26 0.27 -15.18
N THR A 70 0.51 0.08 -16.23
CA THR A 70 0.88 -0.63 -17.45
C THR A 70 0.42 0.19 -18.66
N SER A 71 0.72 -0.28 -19.86
CA SER A 71 0.11 0.24 -21.09
C SER A 71 -1.37 -0.13 -21.16
N GLU A 72 -2.11 0.52 -22.07
CA GLU A 72 -3.52 0.19 -22.31
C GLU A 72 -3.71 -1.27 -22.74
N GLN A 73 -2.76 -1.83 -23.48
CA GLN A 73 -2.74 -3.26 -23.86
C GLN A 73 -2.83 -4.20 -22.65
N HIS A 74 -2.36 -3.75 -21.49
CA HIS A 74 -2.30 -4.54 -20.27
C HIS A 74 -3.36 -4.13 -19.24
N HIS A 75 -4.29 -3.22 -19.60
CA HIS A 75 -5.54 -2.95 -18.86
C HIS A 75 -5.38 -2.51 -17.39
N HIS A 76 -4.23 -1.93 -17.03
CA HIS A 76 -4.05 -1.32 -15.71
C HIS A 76 -3.38 0.04 -15.82
N VAL A 77 -4.21 1.09 -15.92
CA VAL A 77 -3.78 2.46 -16.20
C VAL A 77 -4.00 3.33 -14.96
N ASP A 78 -3.34 3.00 -13.85
CA ASP A 78 -3.50 3.75 -12.59
C ASP A 78 -3.01 5.20 -12.71
N PRO A 79 -3.91 6.20 -12.60
CA PRO A 79 -3.52 7.60 -12.78
C PRO A 79 -2.74 8.18 -11.60
N TYR A 80 -2.65 7.44 -10.49
CA TYR A 80 -1.91 7.87 -9.30
C TYR A 80 -0.46 7.39 -9.30
N THR A 81 -0.10 6.47 -10.20
CA THR A 81 1.28 5.97 -10.32
C THR A 81 2.16 7.02 -10.99
N HIS A 82 3.21 7.45 -10.28
CA HIS A 82 4.15 8.45 -10.78
C HIS A 82 4.90 8.00 -12.05
N ALA A 83 5.30 6.73 -12.10
CA ALA A 83 6.10 6.15 -13.16
C ALA A 83 7.38 6.94 -13.46
N HIS A 84 8.12 7.25 -12.40
CA HIS A 84 9.48 7.76 -12.53
C HIS A 84 10.34 6.74 -13.31
N PRO A 85 11.35 7.13 -14.11
CA PRO A 85 12.16 6.19 -14.90
C PRO A 85 12.72 4.98 -14.13
N ILE A 86 13.07 5.16 -12.86
CA ILE A 86 13.54 4.07 -11.99
C ILE A 86 12.44 3.06 -11.61
N GLN A 87 11.17 3.49 -11.55
CA GLN A 87 10.02 2.63 -11.24
C GLN A 87 9.66 1.67 -12.38
N PHE A 88 10.29 1.79 -13.55
CA PHE A 88 10.20 0.79 -14.63
C PHE A 88 11.09 -0.43 -14.36
N LYS A 89 11.97 -0.39 -13.36
CA LYS A 89 12.79 -1.53 -12.95
C LYS A 89 12.13 -2.20 -11.75
N SER A 90 12.43 -3.48 -11.52
CA SER A 90 11.99 -4.21 -10.32
C SER A 90 13.14 -4.32 -9.32
N GLY A 91 12.81 -4.36 -8.03
CA GLY A 91 13.76 -4.66 -6.96
C GLY A 91 14.69 -3.52 -6.56
N LEU A 92 14.37 -2.26 -6.88
CA LEU A 92 15.18 -1.11 -6.46
C LEU A 92 14.50 -0.32 -5.34
N TRP A 93 15.29 0.30 -4.48
CA TRP A 93 14.81 1.36 -3.60
C TRP A 93 14.57 2.63 -4.40
N TYR A 94 13.36 3.18 -4.27
CA TYR A 94 12.98 4.44 -4.89
C TYR A 94 12.49 5.43 -3.85
N PHE A 95 13.26 6.50 -3.65
CA PHE A 95 12.81 7.63 -2.84
C PHE A 95 12.00 8.60 -3.70
N HIS A 96 10.91 9.16 -3.14
CA HIS A 96 10.00 10.02 -3.90
C HIS A 96 10.69 11.26 -4.45
N HIS A 97 10.52 11.51 -5.74
CA HIS A 97 11.13 12.66 -6.43
C HIS A 97 10.22 13.89 -6.51
N ALA A 98 10.85 15.06 -6.48
CA ALA A 98 10.33 16.34 -6.91
C ALA A 98 10.79 16.60 -8.35
N GLY A 99 9.97 16.21 -9.33
CA GLY A 99 10.36 16.25 -10.74
C GLY A 99 11.25 15.06 -11.11
N LEU A 100 12.19 15.26 -12.04
CA LEU A 100 13.10 14.20 -12.52
C LEU A 100 14.40 14.09 -11.73
N HIS A 101 14.84 15.16 -11.06
CA HIS A 101 16.18 15.25 -10.47
C HIS A 101 16.18 15.64 -8.98
N GLY A 102 15.06 16.12 -8.45
CA GLY A 102 14.94 16.50 -7.05
C GLY A 102 14.34 15.38 -6.22
N PHE A 103 14.63 15.35 -4.92
CA PHE A 103 13.91 14.52 -3.95
C PHE A 103 12.84 15.33 -3.22
N ARG A 104 11.73 14.70 -2.84
CA ARG A 104 10.74 15.33 -1.97
C ARG A 104 11.34 15.51 -0.57
N GLY A 105 11.13 16.68 0.02
CA GLY A 105 11.44 16.96 1.42
C GLY A 105 10.17 17.07 2.29
N GLY A 106 10.36 17.34 3.58
CA GLY A 106 9.27 17.59 4.53
C GLY A 106 8.27 16.43 4.63
N THR A 107 6.97 16.74 4.62
CA THR A 107 5.88 15.75 4.79
C THR A 107 5.52 14.96 3.53
N ARG A 108 6.28 15.14 2.44
CA ARG A 108 6.07 14.48 1.14
C ARG A 108 7.15 13.44 0.80
N LYS A 109 8.02 13.11 1.76
CA LYS A 109 9.00 12.03 1.64
C LYS A 109 8.28 10.68 1.62
N GLY A 110 8.82 9.74 0.88
CA GLY A 110 8.39 8.35 0.82
C GLY A 110 9.48 7.49 0.18
N MET A 111 9.42 6.19 0.46
CA MET A 111 10.33 5.18 -0.09
C MET A 111 9.52 3.98 -0.56
N ASP A 112 9.74 3.59 -1.81
CA ASP A 112 9.11 2.43 -2.43
C ASP A 112 10.16 1.35 -2.71
N VAL A 113 9.75 0.09 -2.75
CA VAL A 113 10.45 -0.95 -3.53
C VAL A 113 9.81 -1.01 -4.91
N THR A 114 10.59 -0.89 -5.98
CA THR A 114 10.06 -0.85 -7.35
C THR A 114 9.63 -2.24 -7.83
N ILE A 115 8.57 -2.28 -8.65
CA ILE A 115 7.94 -3.51 -9.17
C ILE A 115 7.67 -3.42 -10.68
N GLY A 116 8.36 -2.52 -11.38
CA GLY A 116 8.18 -2.33 -12.83
C GLY A 116 8.93 -3.35 -13.67
N ASN A 117 8.63 -3.35 -14.97
CA ASN A 117 9.37 -4.13 -15.96
C ASN A 117 9.55 -3.28 -17.24
N PRO A 118 10.80 -2.95 -17.63
CA PRO A 118 11.05 -2.06 -18.74
C PRO A 118 10.68 -2.68 -20.09
N GLU A 119 10.75 -4.01 -20.23
CA GLU A 119 10.42 -4.72 -21.46
C GLU A 119 8.92 -4.60 -21.79
N SER A 120 8.10 -4.62 -20.75
CA SER A 120 6.64 -4.47 -20.88
C SER A 120 6.13 -3.03 -20.79
N GLY A 121 7.00 -2.09 -20.43
CA GLY A 121 6.61 -0.71 -20.10
C GLY A 121 5.82 -0.57 -18.80
N ALA A 122 5.73 -1.61 -17.97
CA ALA A 122 5.11 -1.54 -16.66
C ALA A 122 5.97 -0.73 -15.68
N ALA A 123 5.33 0.13 -14.88
CA ALA A 123 6.00 0.95 -13.88
C ALA A 123 5.25 0.92 -12.55
N GLY A 124 5.99 0.87 -11.44
CA GLY A 124 5.36 0.92 -10.14
C GLY A 124 6.32 0.80 -8.96
N GLY A 125 5.74 0.92 -7.78
CA GLY A 125 6.42 0.71 -6.51
C GLY A 125 5.46 0.37 -5.38
N ILE A 126 5.96 -0.33 -4.38
CA ILE A 126 5.29 -0.59 -3.12
C ILE A 126 5.85 0.38 -2.07
N LEU A 127 5.09 1.41 -1.75
CA LEU A 127 5.42 2.42 -0.75
C LEU A 127 5.39 1.81 0.65
N ILE A 128 6.50 1.94 1.38
CA ILE A 128 6.58 1.57 2.78
C ILE A 128 6.04 2.71 3.63
N ARG A 129 4.98 2.46 4.40
CA ARG A 129 4.27 3.50 5.14
C ARG A 129 4.46 3.43 6.64
N THR A 130 4.53 2.22 7.17
CA THR A 130 4.65 2.00 8.60
C THR A 130 5.63 0.88 8.89
N LEU A 131 6.57 1.17 9.78
CA LEU A 131 7.51 0.21 10.34
C LEU A 131 7.28 0.06 11.83
N ARG A 132 7.51 -1.15 12.36
CA ARG A 132 7.55 -1.45 13.78
C ARG A 132 8.95 -1.93 14.13
N ASP A 133 9.54 -1.29 15.13
CA ASP A 133 10.74 -1.80 15.78
C ASP A 133 10.35 -2.61 17.01
N ASP A 134 10.55 -3.91 16.94
CA ASP A 134 10.22 -4.84 18.02
C ASP A 134 11.21 -4.74 19.19
N LYS A 135 12.43 -4.26 18.95
CA LYS A 135 13.43 -4.06 20.00
C LYS A 135 13.05 -2.90 20.90
N GLU A 136 12.54 -1.81 20.33
CA GLU A 136 12.13 -0.61 21.07
C GLU A 136 10.62 -0.55 21.36
N GLY A 137 9.84 -1.49 20.81
CA GLY A 137 8.37 -1.45 20.86
C GLY A 137 7.78 -0.21 20.15
N LYS A 138 8.54 0.40 19.23
CA LYS A 138 8.21 1.69 18.61
C LYS A 138 7.55 1.49 17.25
N LEU A 139 6.47 2.22 17.00
CA LEU A 139 5.76 2.23 15.73
C LEU A 139 6.04 3.55 14.99
N ILE A 140 6.67 3.45 13.82
CA ILE A 140 7.03 4.58 12.95
C ILE A 140 5.93 4.70 11.89
N HIS A 141 4.96 5.58 12.14
CA HIS A 141 3.76 5.68 11.32
C HIS A 141 3.79 6.88 10.36
N GLY A 142 3.89 6.58 9.07
CA GLY A 142 3.79 7.52 7.97
C GLY A 142 5.04 7.49 7.09
N PRO A 143 4.88 7.57 5.76
CA PRO A 143 5.99 7.35 4.82
C PRO A 143 7.15 8.34 5.02
N SER A 144 6.87 9.59 5.40
CA SER A 144 7.92 10.56 5.66
C SER A 144 8.71 10.28 6.94
N LEU A 145 8.04 9.73 7.98
CA LEU A 145 8.71 9.37 9.23
C LEU A 145 9.52 8.08 9.08
N VAL A 146 9.07 7.16 8.21
CA VAL A 146 9.87 5.99 7.81
C VAL A 146 11.17 6.45 7.16
N VAL A 147 11.11 7.40 6.22
CA VAL A 147 12.31 7.97 5.60
C VAL A 147 13.20 8.68 6.63
N ASP A 148 12.62 9.42 7.58
CA ASP A 148 13.41 10.07 8.64
C ASP A 148 14.14 9.06 9.52
N ALA A 149 13.49 7.96 9.90
CA ALA A 149 14.12 6.90 10.66
C ALA A 149 15.25 6.20 9.89
N ILE A 150 15.09 6.02 8.56
CA ILE A 150 16.16 5.49 7.70
C ILE A 150 17.36 6.44 7.66
N LEU A 151 17.10 7.73 7.44
CA LEU A 151 18.15 8.76 7.38
C LEU A 151 18.92 8.84 8.71
N GLU A 152 18.21 8.87 9.83
CA GLU A 152 18.79 8.87 11.18
C GLU A 152 19.67 7.63 11.40
N GLN A 153 19.15 6.44 11.09
CA GLN A 153 19.85 5.16 11.29
C GLN A 153 21.13 5.04 10.44
N LEU A 154 21.13 5.64 9.24
CA LEU A 154 22.28 5.64 8.32
C LEU A 154 23.20 6.86 8.49
N GLY A 155 22.88 7.79 9.40
CA GLY A 155 23.70 8.98 9.66
C GLY A 155 23.62 10.06 8.57
N HIS A 156 22.50 10.15 7.86
CA HIS A 156 22.25 11.16 6.83
C HIS A 156 21.18 12.16 7.26
N THR A 157 21.22 13.39 6.72
CA THR A 157 20.19 14.41 7.02
C THR A 157 19.22 14.61 5.85
N GLN A 158 19.66 14.27 4.63
CA GLN A 158 18.88 14.45 3.41
C GLN A 158 18.93 13.22 2.52
N ILE A 159 17.82 12.94 1.83
CA ILE A 159 17.70 11.83 0.86
C ILE A 159 18.78 11.93 -0.22
N LYS A 160 19.07 13.14 -0.70
CA LYS A 160 20.09 13.36 -1.75
C LYS A 160 21.46 12.86 -1.29
N GLU A 161 21.84 13.13 -0.04
CA GLU A 161 23.13 12.69 0.51
C GLU A 161 23.19 11.16 0.59
N LEU A 162 22.12 10.53 1.09
CA LEU A 162 21.99 9.08 1.15
C LEU A 162 22.09 8.43 -0.25
N VAL A 163 21.40 8.99 -1.23
CA VAL A 163 21.36 8.41 -2.58
C VAL A 163 22.72 8.48 -3.26
N VAL A 164 23.38 9.64 -3.17
CA VAL A 164 24.72 9.81 -3.73
C VAL A 164 25.73 8.88 -3.04
N SER A 165 25.61 8.69 -1.72
CA SER A 165 26.56 7.87 -0.96
C SER A 165 26.37 6.36 -1.12
N ARG A 166 25.13 5.89 -1.34
CA ARG A 166 24.79 4.44 -1.29
C ARG A 166 24.26 3.85 -2.59
N PHE A 167 23.67 4.66 -3.48
CA PHE A 167 22.89 4.16 -4.62
C PHE A 167 23.39 4.63 -6.00
N ASP A 168 24.15 5.73 -6.06
CA ASP A 168 24.70 6.26 -7.32
C ASP A 168 25.98 5.53 -7.78
N ASP A 169 26.60 4.67 -6.96
CA ASP A 169 27.74 3.86 -7.39
C ASP A 169 27.28 2.62 -8.21
N THR A 170 28.05 2.33 -9.24
CA THR A 170 27.97 1.23 -10.21
C THR A 170 27.79 -0.18 -9.62
N LYS A 171 28.03 -0.37 -8.31
CA LYS A 171 28.04 -1.69 -7.66
C LYS A 171 26.68 -2.18 -7.17
N THR A 172 25.89 -1.35 -6.47
CA THR A 172 24.68 -1.81 -5.77
C THR A 172 23.38 -1.36 -6.43
N LYS A 173 23.41 -0.26 -7.22
CA LYS A 173 22.25 0.37 -7.90
C LYS A 173 20.98 0.54 -7.04
N GLY A 174 21.12 0.48 -5.71
CA GLY A 174 19.99 0.47 -4.77
C GLY A 174 19.11 -0.76 -4.82
N VAL A 175 19.66 -1.94 -5.12
CA VAL A 175 18.91 -3.19 -5.13
C VAL A 175 18.45 -3.58 -3.72
N CYS A 176 17.18 -3.96 -3.55
CA CYS A 176 16.55 -4.11 -2.24
C CYS A 176 16.95 -5.36 -1.45
N TRP A 177 17.68 -6.30 -2.05
CA TRP A 177 18.28 -7.46 -1.37
C TRP A 177 19.80 -7.36 -1.24
N ASP A 178 20.40 -6.25 -1.65
CA ASP A 178 21.83 -6.00 -1.50
C ASP A 178 22.13 -5.37 -0.13
N LYS A 179 23.04 -5.99 0.63
CA LYS A 179 23.48 -5.52 1.94
C LYS A 179 24.34 -4.27 1.86
N ASP A 180 25.09 -4.10 0.78
CA ASP A 180 26.00 -2.97 0.59
C ASP A 180 25.23 -1.66 0.39
N SER A 181 23.96 -1.76 0.00
CA SER A 181 23.03 -0.64 -0.13
C SER A 181 22.68 0.02 1.22
N GLY A 182 22.93 -0.67 2.34
CA GLY A 182 22.60 -0.23 3.70
C GLY A 182 21.13 -0.40 4.09
N ILE A 183 20.25 -0.75 3.14
CA ILE A 183 18.83 -1.04 3.38
C ILE A 183 18.48 -2.34 2.65
N THR A 184 18.05 -3.36 3.36
CA THR A 184 17.89 -4.70 2.75
C THR A 184 16.61 -5.36 3.23
N LEU A 185 15.88 -5.99 2.31
CA LEU A 185 14.81 -6.92 2.63
C LEU A 185 15.43 -8.24 3.07
N VAL A 186 15.12 -8.66 4.29
CA VAL A 186 15.59 -9.91 4.87
C VAL A 186 14.41 -10.82 5.19
N PRO A 187 14.49 -12.13 4.96
CA PRO A 187 13.43 -13.04 5.33
C PRO A 187 13.18 -13.00 6.84
N LYS A 188 11.92 -13.00 7.26
CA LYS A 188 11.59 -13.15 8.67
C LYS A 188 12.00 -14.53 9.17
N PRO A 189 12.45 -14.65 10.43
CA PRO A 189 12.65 -15.95 11.03
C PRO A 189 11.32 -16.72 11.02
N LYS A 190 11.33 -17.93 10.48
CA LYS A 190 10.15 -18.81 10.51
C LYS A 190 9.78 -19.00 11.98
N LYS A 191 8.56 -18.59 12.37
CA LYS A 191 8.02 -18.94 13.69
C LYS A 191 8.04 -20.47 13.78
N SER A 192 8.74 -21.04 14.76
CA SER A 192 8.65 -22.48 15.02
C SER A 192 7.18 -22.84 15.16
N PRO A 193 6.70 -23.95 14.56
CA PRO A 193 5.35 -24.43 14.80
C PRO A 193 5.24 -24.80 16.28
N SER A 194 4.77 -23.89 17.12
CA SER A 194 4.46 -24.20 18.51
C SER A 194 3.32 -25.21 18.51
N PRO A 195 3.44 -26.35 19.24
CA PRO A 195 2.43 -27.41 19.26
C PRO A 195 1.16 -27.05 20.06
N THR A 196 0.96 -25.78 20.40
CA THR A 196 -0.20 -25.33 21.18
C THR A 196 -1.28 -24.88 20.22
N ILE A 197 -2.38 -25.65 20.17
CA ILE A 197 -3.73 -25.33 19.68
C ILE A 197 -3.80 -24.07 18.82
N VAL A 198 -4.11 -24.25 17.53
CA VAL A 198 -4.45 -23.22 16.53
C VAL A 198 -5.65 -22.41 17.03
N THR A 199 -5.41 -21.53 17.98
CA THR A 199 -6.13 -20.27 18.04
C THR A 199 -5.38 -19.42 17.03
N GLU A 200 -5.99 -19.18 15.87
CA GLU A 200 -5.48 -18.23 14.88
C GLU A 200 -5.03 -16.97 15.65
N SER A 201 -3.72 -16.77 15.78
CA SER A 201 -3.23 -15.57 16.45
C SER A 201 -3.72 -14.40 15.61
N LYS A 202 -4.66 -13.62 16.16
CA LYS A 202 -5.27 -12.44 15.53
C LYS A 202 -4.24 -11.40 15.02
N ASP A 203 -2.97 -11.59 15.37
CA ASP A 203 -1.84 -10.69 15.12
C ASP A 203 -1.25 -10.76 13.69
N ASP A 204 -1.58 -11.77 12.88
CA ASP A 204 -1.06 -11.90 11.50
C ASP A 204 -2.15 -11.69 10.41
N THR A 205 -3.33 -11.18 10.79
CA THR A 205 -4.40 -10.92 9.81
C THR A 205 -4.06 -9.66 9.01
N THR A 206 -3.97 -9.77 7.68
CA THR A 206 -3.79 -8.61 6.81
C THR A 206 -5.12 -8.12 6.25
N LEU A 207 -5.28 -6.81 6.11
CA LEU A 207 -6.48 -6.19 5.52
C LEU A 207 -6.10 -5.33 4.32
N GLY A 208 -6.75 -5.58 3.17
CA GLY A 208 -6.70 -4.73 1.99
C GLY A 208 -7.65 -3.54 2.15
N THR A 209 -7.16 -2.33 1.89
CA THR A 209 -7.91 -1.09 2.05
C THR A 209 -7.63 -0.12 0.90
N PRO A 210 -8.50 0.87 0.64
CA PRO A 210 -8.18 1.98 -0.25
C PRO A 210 -6.89 2.70 0.16
N ARG A 211 -6.17 3.25 -0.82
CA ARG A 211 -4.92 3.99 -0.60
C ARG A 211 -5.16 5.38 0.00
N ILE A 212 -4.23 5.84 0.83
CA ILE A 212 -4.29 7.14 1.48
C ILE A 212 -3.74 8.23 0.57
N GLY A 213 -4.41 9.37 0.53
CA GLY A 213 -3.81 10.58 -0.07
C GLY A 213 -4.09 10.77 -1.55
N LEU A 214 -4.97 9.96 -2.14
CA LEU A 214 -5.41 10.13 -3.52
C LEU A 214 -6.45 11.26 -3.60
N SER A 215 -6.25 12.23 -4.49
CA SER A 215 -7.20 13.34 -4.68
C SER A 215 -8.02 13.14 -5.95
N LEU A 216 -9.24 13.67 -5.96
CA LEU A 216 -10.11 13.77 -7.14
C LEU A 216 -9.99 15.13 -7.85
N LYS A 217 -9.22 16.07 -7.27
CA LYS A 217 -9.01 17.41 -7.85
C LYS A 217 -7.93 17.45 -8.92
N ARG A 218 -7.19 16.36 -9.14
CA ARG A 218 -6.08 16.32 -10.09
C ARG A 218 -6.61 16.31 -11.52
N LYS A 219 -6.95 17.47 -12.06
CA LYS A 219 -7.31 17.65 -13.46
C LYS A 219 -6.03 17.71 -14.31
N THR A 220 -5.49 16.56 -14.69
CA THR A 220 -4.61 16.52 -15.87
C THR A 220 -5.49 16.45 -17.11
N THR A 221 -5.04 17.02 -18.22
CA THR A 221 -5.78 16.99 -19.50
C THR A 221 -6.04 15.57 -20.03
N THR A 222 -5.40 14.55 -19.44
CA THR A 222 -5.35 13.17 -19.91
C THR A 222 -6.04 12.15 -19.01
N THR A 223 -6.52 12.51 -17.81
CA THR A 223 -7.14 11.53 -16.90
C THR A 223 -8.62 11.84 -16.69
N ALA A 224 -9.48 10.91 -17.09
CA ALA A 224 -10.92 11.01 -16.87
C ALA A 224 -11.24 10.89 -15.37
N PHE A 225 -12.25 11.63 -14.90
CA PHE A 225 -12.73 11.55 -13.52
C PHE A 225 -13.13 10.13 -13.13
N ASP A 226 -13.75 9.39 -14.05
CA ASP A 226 -14.17 8.00 -13.83
C ASP A 226 -12.98 7.06 -13.61
N GLN A 227 -11.86 7.30 -14.32
CA GLN A 227 -10.62 6.56 -14.10
C GLN A 227 -10.03 6.84 -12.73
N GLN A 228 -10.09 8.08 -12.24
CA GLN A 228 -9.65 8.42 -10.88
C GLN A 228 -10.50 7.75 -9.82
N LEU A 229 -11.84 7.80 -9.99
CA LEU A 229 -12.77 7.12 -9.11
C LEU A 229 -12.50 5.62 -9.07
N ASP A 230 -12.20 5.02 -10.21
CA ASP A 230 -11.97 3.59 -10.28
C ASP A 230 -10.77 3.14 -9.44
N TYR A 231 -9.69 3.94 -9.44
CA TYR A 231 -8.48 3.64 -8.67
C TYR A 231 -8.50 4.15 -7.22
N LEU A 232 -9.51 4.94 -6.84
CA LEU A 232 -9.62 5.55 -5.51
C LEU A 232 -9.89 4.50 -4.42
N THR A 233 -10.72 3.52 -4.74
CA THR A 233 -11.26 2.51 -3.81
C THR A 233 -10.60 1.14 -3.95
N ARG A 234 -9.71 0.95 -4.93
CA ARG A 234 -8.99 -0.32 -5.10
C ARG A 234 -8.22 -0.66 -3.83
N PRO A 235 -8.26 -1.92 -3.36
CA PRO A 235 -7.71 -2.34 -2.07
C PRO A 235 -6.18 -2.55 -2.15
N TYR A 236 -5.45 -1.54 -2.64
CA TYR A 236 -4.02 -1.57 -2.90
C TYR A 236 -3.17 -1.10 -1.71
N ARG A 237 -3.79 -0.81 -0.56
CA ARG A 237 -3.11 -0.60 0.71
C ARG A 237 -3.27 -1.83 1.58
N MET A 238 -2.16 -2.45 1.96
CA MET A 238 -2.16 -3.60 2.86
C MET A 238 -1.71 -3.18 4.26
N ILE A 239 -2.44 -3.60 5.28
CA ILE A 239 -2.10 -3.37 6.69
C ILE A 239 -2.12 -4.68 7.47
N VAL A 240 -1.23 -4.82 8.45
CA VAL A 240 -1.36 -5.84 9.50
C VAL A 240 -2.37 -5.34 10.53
N TRP A 241 -3.35 -6.16 10.85
CA TRP A 241 -4.31 -5.90 11.89
C TRP A 241 -3.72 -6.24 13.27
N PRO A 242 -3.98 -5.45 14.35
CA PRO A 242 -4.87 -4.29 14.43
C PRO A 242 -4.16 -2.95 14.20
N TYR A 243 -3.00 -2.92 13.56
CA TYR A 243 -2.21 -1.70 13.45
C TYR A 243 -2.80 -0.64 12.53
N GLY A 244 -3.84 -0.94 11.75
CA GLY A 244 -4.58 0.03 10.91
C GLY A 244 -5.26 1.21 11.61
N ARG A 245 -5.01 1.45 12.91
CA ARG A 245 -5.64 2.48 13.76
C ARG A 245 -5.21 3.92 13.49
N PHE A 246 -4.45 4.15 12.44
CA PHE A 246 -3.78 5.42 12.27
C PHE A 246 -4.70 6.55 11.82
N ALA A 247 -4.61 7.71 12.47
CA ALA A 247 -5.51 8.84 12.27
C ALA A 247 -5.68 9.26 10.78
N LYS A 248 -4.62 9.21 9.98
CA LYS A 248 -4.67 9.55 8.54
C LYS A 248 -5.27 8.43 7.67
N GLY A 249 -5.05 7.18 8.05
CA GLY A 249 -5.55 5.98 7.34
C GLY A 249 -6.93 5.52 7.76
N LEU A 250 -7.43 6.00 8.90
CA LEU A 250 -8.68 5.58 9.51
C LEU A 250 -9.89 5.53 8.55
N PRO A 251 -10.24 6.59 7.78
CA PRO A 251 -11.41 6.53 6.91
C PRO A 251 -11.29 5.44 5.83
N TYR A 252 -10.07 5.20 5.33
CA TYR A 252 -9.79 4.18 4.32
C TYR A 252 -9.90 2.78 4.93
N THR A 253 -9.33 2.59 6.14
CA THR A 253 -9.46 1.34 6.90
C THR A 253 -10.92 0.99 7.19
N ILE A 254 -11.72 1.97 7.60
CA ILE A 254 -13.15 1.80 7.86
C ILE A 254 -13.88 1.28 6.61
N VAL A 255 -13.63 1.90 5.45
CA VAL A 255 -14.25 1.47 4.19
C VAL A 255 -13.79 0.08 3.77
N GLY A 256 -12.52 -0.25 3.99
CA GLY A 256 -12.01 -1.62 3.82
C GLY A 256 -12.79 -2.64 4.66
N LEU A 257 -12.93 -2.38 5.97
CA LEU A 257 -13.68 -3.26 6.89
C LEU A 257 -15.14 -3.46 6.47
N PHE A 258 -15.84 -2.39 6.05
CA PHE A 258 -17.20 -2.52 5.52
C PHE A 258 -17.24 -3.32 4.22
N SER A 259 -16.25 -3.16 3.34
CA SER A 259 -16.21 -3.84 2.05
C SER A 259 -15.94 -5.34 2.19
N GLU A 260 -15.14 -5.73 3.19
CA GLU A 260 -14.85 -7.12 3.57
C GLU A 260 -15.96 -7.75 4.43
N GLY A 261 -17.00 -7.01 4.80
CA GLY A 261 -18.11 -7.54 5.59
C GLY A 261 -17.79 -7.80 7.07
N ILE A 262 -16.75 -7.14 7.62
CA ILE A 262 -16.32 -7.24 9.03
C ILE A 262 -16.35 -5.89 9.77
N PRO A 263 -17.46 -5.10 9.69
CA PRO A 263 -17.51 -3.76 10.25
C PRO A 263 -17.41 -3.71 11.78
N GLU A 264 -17.72 -4.78 12.49
CA GLU A 264 -17.58 -4.89 13.95
C GLU A 264 -16.14 -4.64 14.42
N TYR A 265 -15.15 -4.86 13.54
CA TYR A 265 -13.74 -4.59 13.83
C TYR A 265 -13.45 -3.09 14.01
N ILE A 266 -14.33 -2.20 13.53
CA ILE A 266 -14.23 -0.75 13.76
C ILE A 266 -14.25 -0.41 15.24
N SER A 267 -14.96 -1.20 16.06
CA SER A 267 -15.01 -0.99 17.52
C SER A 267 -13.64 -1.10 18.19
N PHE A 268 -12.72 -1.91 17.64
CA PHE A 268 -11.34 -1.99 18.11
C PHE A 268 -10.50 -0.77 17.70
N VAL A 269 -10.90 -0.08 16.64
CA VAL A 269 -10.17 1.06 16.08
C VAL A 269 -10.63 2.37 16.69
N ASN A 270 -11.93 2.52 16.88
CA ASN A 270 -12.54 3.73 17.41
C ASN A 270 -13.77 3.38 18.26
N LYS A 271 -13.53 3.11 19.55
CA LYS A 271 -14.56 2.74 20.52
C LYS A 271 -15.69 3.78 20.49
N GLY A 272 -16.92 3.33 20.26
CA GLY A 272 -18.13 4.18 20.28
C GLY A 272 -18.44 4.96 19.00
N ARG A 273 -17.72 4.74 17.88
CA ARG A 273 -18.01 5.44 16.61
C ARG A 273 -18.49 4.55 15.46
N LEU A 274 -18.68 3.25 15.70
CA LEU A 274 -19.17 2.32 14.67
C LEU A 274 -20.46 2.84 14.00
N ASP A 275 -21.47 3.22 14.80
CA ASP A 275 -22.76 3.66 14.25
C ASP A 275 -22.63 4.96 13.45
N CYS A 276 -21.79 5.89 13.90
CA CYS A 276 -21.49 7.11 13.16
C CYS A 276 -20.87 6.80 11.80
N PHE A 277 -19.86 5.92 11.74
CA PHE A 277 -19.21 5.56 10.49
C PHE A 277 -20.08 4.69 9.59
N LYS A 278 -20.91 3.82 10.17
CA LYS A 278 -21.90 3.04 9.44
C LYS A 278 -22.92 3.95 8.75
N SER A 279 -23.44 4.93 9.47
CA SER A 279 -24.35 5.93 8.91
C SER A 279 -23.71 6.70 7.74
N GLU A 280 -22.47 7.14 7.89
CA GLU A 280 -21.73 7.83 6.82
C GLU A 280 -21.44 6.94 5.60
N TYR A 281 -21.07 5.68 5.83
CA TYR A 281 -20.87 4.69 4.78
C TYR A 281 -22.18 4.44 4.01
N GLU A 282 -23.27 4.14 4.71
CA GLU A 282 -24.59 3.90 4.11
C GLU A 282 -25.13 5.14 3.38
N LEU A 283 -24.84 6.34 3.88
CA LEU A 283 -25.21 7.58 3.21
C LEU A 283 -24.46 7.76 1.89
N GLY A 284 -23.16 7.46 1.86
CA GLY A 284 -22.36 7.48 0.64
C GLY A 284 -22.84 6.45 -0.38
N MET A 285 -23.15 5.22 0.06
CA MET A 285 -23.75 4.19 -0.79
C MET A 285 -25.10 4.64 -1.38
N ARG A 286 -26.02 5.17 -0.56
CA ARG A 286 -27.36 5.59 -1.02
C ARG A 286 -27.36 6.83 -1.90
N ARG A 287 -26.44 7.77 -1.66
CA ARG A 287 -26.37 9.05 -2.36
C ARG A 287 -25.14 9.17 -3.27
N SER A 288 -24.67 8.05 -3.82
CA SER A 288 -23.43 7.99 -4.61
C SER A 288 -23.37 9.07 -5.69
N ALA A 289 -24.39 9.16 -6.55
CA ALA A 289 -24.46 10.14 -7.63
C ALA A 289 -24.39 11.60 -7.13
N GLN A 290 -25.08 11.93 -6.04
CA GLN A 290 -25.07 13.29 -5.49
C GLN A 290 -23.69 13.64 -4.91
N VAL A 291 -23.10 12.73 -4.13
CA VAL A 291 -21.77 12.95 -3.50
C VAL A 291 -20.70 13.10 -4.58
N LEU A 292 -20.68 12.23 -5.58
CA LEU A 292 -19.70 12.27 -6.67
C LEU A 292 -19.87 13.51 -7.56
N LYS A 293 -21.09 13.99 -7.76
CA LYS A 293 -21.34 15.26 -8.48
C LYS A 293 -20.70 16.45 -7.77
N GLU A 294 -20.75 16.49 -6.44
CA GLU A 294 -20.08 17.54 -5.65
C GLU A 294 -18.55 17.41 -5.71
N CYS A 295 -18.02 16.18 -5.77
CA CYS A 295 -16.59 15.95 -6.02
C CYS A 295 -16.17 16.43 -7.41
N ALA A 296 -16.93 16.11 -8.47
CA ALA A 296 -16.65 16.52 -9.84
C ALA A 296 -16.67 18.05 -10.02
N ARG A 297 -17.54 18.74 -9.28
CA ARG A 297 -17.60 20.21 -9.19
C ARG A 297 -16.42 20.82 -8.43
N GLY A 298 -15.65 20.02 -7.71
CA GLY A 298 -14.53 20.48 -6.87
C GLY A 298 -14.95 20.98 -5.48
N ASN A 299 -16.24 20.90 -5.14
CA ASN A 299 -16.81 21.33 -3.86
C ASN A 299 -16.39 20.40 -2.71
N LEU A 300 -16.16 19.12 -3.02
CA LEU A 300 -15.70 18.10 -2.09
C LEU A 300 -14.45 17.39 -2.60
N ASP A 301 -13.55 17.04 -1.70
CA ASP A 301 -12.41 16.16 -1.99
C ASP A 301 -12.09 15.31 -0.76
N ILE A 302 -11.68 14.06 -1.00
CA ILE A 302 -11.37 13.07 0.03
C ILE A 302 -10.19 13.48 0.93
N LEU A 303 -9.32 14.37 0.49
CA LEU A 303 -8.23 14.88 1.32
C LEU A 303 -8.68 15.98 2.29
N GLN A 304 -9.91 16.48 2.11
CA GLN A 304 -10.49 17.55 2.91
C GLN A 304 -11.57 17.00 3.86
N GLY A 305 -12.02 17.85 4.80
CA GLY A 305 -13.12 17.54 5.73
C GLY A 305 -12.86 16.45 6.78
N THR A 306 -13.93 16.02 7.44
CA THR A 306 -13.92 15.10 8.58
C THR A 306 -13.76 13.64 8.14
N THR A 307 -13.36 12.75 9.06
CA THR A 307 -13.28 11.30 8.80
C THR A 307 -14.60 10.74 8.25
N GLY A 308 -15.74 11.16 8.79
CA GLY A 308 -17.07 10.73 8.32
C GLY A 308 -17.33 11.14 6.86
N MET A 309 -17.01 12.38 6.51
CA MET A 309 -17.14 12.87 5.13
C MET A 309 -16.28 12.06 4.16
N ARG A 310 -15.05 11.68 4.57
CA ARG A 310 -14.16 10.85 3.74
C ARG A 310 -14.70 9.43 3.55
N VAL A 311 -15.24 8.82 4.62
CA VAL A 311 -15.94 7.52 4.53
C VAL A 311 -17.13 7.61 3.56
N ARG A 312 -17.91 8.69 3.61
CA ARG A 312 -19.03 8.95 2.69
C ARG A 312 -18.58 9.06 1.23
N ILE A 313 -17.50 9.79 0.95
CA ILE A 313 -16.96 9.94 -0.42
C ILE A 313 -16.45 8.60 -0.95
N LEU A 314 -15.67 7.87 -0.15
CA LEU A 314 -15.13 6.56 -0.53
C LEU A 314 -16.22 5.52 -0.80
N SER A 315 -17.25 5.45 0.06
CA SER A 315 -18.39 4.55 -0.14
C SER A 315 -19.24 4.95 -1.35
N ALA A 316 -19.41 6.24 -1.62
CA ALA A 316 -20.04 6.71 -2.87
C ALA A 316 -19.27 6.24 -4.12
N ALA A 317 -17.94 6.36 -4.12
CA ALA A 317 -17.09 5.87 -5.20
C ALA A 317 -17.21 4.34 -5.37
N LEU A 318 -17.20 3.59 -4.27
CA LEU A 318 -17.36 2.14 -4.29
C LEU A 318 -18.72 1.71 -4.87
N GLN A 319 -19.80 2.37 -4.47
CA GLN A 319 -21.13 2.08 -5.01
C GLN A 319 -21.21 2.38 -6.50
N HIS A 320 -20.61 3.49 -6.95
CA HIS A 320 -20.60 3.85 -8.36
C HIS A 320 -19.91 2.79 -9.23
N GLN A 321 -18.78 2.26 -8.78
CA GLN A 321 -18.11 1.15 -9.48
C GLN A 321 -18.99 -0.10 -9.57
N ARG A 322 -19.67 -0.47 -8.48
CA ARG A 322 -20.61 -1.61 -8.48
C ARG A 322 -21.73 -1.42 -9.50
N GLN A 323 -22.29 -0.21 -9.57
CA GLN A 323 -23.34 0.13 -10.52
C GLN A 323 -22.87 0.02 -11.97
N ILE A 324 -21.66 0.50 -12.29
CA ILE A 324 -21.09 0.36 -13.65
C ILE A 324 -20.88 -1.11 -14.03
N LYS A 325 -20.43 -1.94 -13.08
CA LYS A 325 -20.14 -3.36 -13.31
C LYS A 325 -21.38 -4.25 -13.33
N GLY A 326 -22.55 -3.72 -12.98
CA GLY A 326 -23.77 -4.51 -12.81
C GLY A 326 -23.74 -5.42 -11.59
N ASP A 327 -22.85 -5.16 -10.64
CA ASP A 327 -22.76 -5.94 -9.40
C ASP A 327 -23.94 -5.59 -8.48
N PRO A 328 -24.72 -6.58 -8.02
CA PRO A 328 -25.77 -6.32 -7.05
C PRO A 328 -25.14 -5.81 -5.75
N ALA A 329 -25.83 -4.90 -5.05
CA ALA A 329 -25.41 -4.47 -3.72
C ALA A 329 -25.19 -5.69 -2.82
N PRO A 330 -24.15 -5.71 -1.96
CA PRO A 330 -23.87 -6.86 -1.11
C PRO A 330 -25.12 -7.16 -0.28
N LYS A 331 -25.61 -8.40 -0.40
CA LYS A 331 -26.59 -8.93 0.56
C LYS A 331 -25.91 -8.86 1.92
N GLN A 332 -26.61 -8.35 2.94
CA GLN A 332 -26.14 -8.44 4.32
C GLN A 332 -26.07 -9.93 4.69
N THR A 333 -24.95 -10.59 4.41
CA THR A 333 -24.67 -11.93 4.91
C THR A 333 -24.11 -11.77 6.31
N GLY A 334 -24.71 -12.48 7.27
CA GLY A 334 -24.31 -12.48 8.66
C GLY A 334 -22.85 -12.91 8.88
N PRO A 335 -22.36 -12.82 10.13
CA PRO A 335 -20.95 -13.01 10.41
C PRO A 335 -20.56 -14.48 10.17
N PHE A 336 -19.33 -14.68 9.68
CA PHE A 336 -18.65 -15.96 9.40
C PHE A 336 -18.93 -16.62 8.03
N SER A 337 -18.13 -16.26 7.01
CA SER A 337 -17.82 -17.15 5.87
C SER A 337 -16.63 -16.72 4.99
N LEU A 338 -15.61 -16.01 5.50
CA LEU A 338 -14.41 -15.72 4.69
C LEU A 338 -13.11 -15.88 5.49
N LEU A 339 -12.90 -17.09 6.01
CA LEU A 339 -11.57 -17.64 6.25
C LEU A 339 -11.61 -19.05 5.68
N THR A 340 -10.92 -19.23 4.54
CA THR A 340 -10.71 -20.45 3.72
C THR A 340 -11.36 -20.37 2.34
N HIS A 341 -10.56 -20.02 1.33
CA HIS A 341 -10.46 -20.71 0.05
C HIS A 341 -9.49 -19.96 -0.89
N TYR A 342 -8.20 -20.14 -0.65
CA TYR A 342 -7.20 -20.13 -1.71
C TYR A 342 -6.36 -21.40 -1.55
N SER A 343 -6.90 -22.54 -1.99
CA SER A 343 -6.06 -23.69 -2.36
C SER A 343 -5.66 -23.42 -3.80
N LEU A 344 -4.41 -23.04 -4.02
CA LEU A 344 -3.80 -23.09 -5.34
C LEU A 344 -3.76 -24.57 -5.76
N LYS A 345 -4.26 -24.86 -6.97
CA LYS A 345 -3.92 -26.07 -7.72
C LYS A 345 -2.66 -25.80 -8.52
#